data_AF-A0A5M9U1J3-F1
#
_entry.id   AF-A0A5M9U1J3-F1
#
_cell.length_a   1.000
_cell.length_b   1.000
_cell.length_c   1.000
_cell.angle_alpha   90.00
_cell.angle_beta   90.00
_cell.angle_gamma   90.00
#
_symmetry.space_group_name_H-M   'P 1'
#
loop_
_entity.id
_entity.type
_entity.pdbx_description
1 polymer ?
#
loop_
_entity_poly.entity_id
_entity_poly.type
_entity_poly.pdbx_seq_one_letter_code
_entity_poly.pdbx_strand_id
1 'polypeptide(L)' 'MRVNCKCGKKGAEYAVYESAQPHCLRCMLVAVNCTIAIPVRRLDPWEMERPEDTKKAAH' A
#
# COMPACT_ATOMS: atom_id res chain seq x y z
N MET A 1 -7.33 7.50 -7.65
CA MET A 1 -7.68 7.63 -6.20
C MET A 1 -6.84 6.61 -5.43
N ARG A 2 -6.16 6.97 -4.32
CA ARG A 2 -5.14 6.08 -3.67
C ARG A 2 -5.74 4.76 -3.14
N VAL A 3 -4.99 3.65 -3.24
CA VAL A 3 -5.37 2.33 -2.70
C VAL A 3 -5.66 2.37 -1.18
N ASN A 4 -6.56 1.49 -0.75
CA ASN A 4 -6.98 1.40 0.65
C ASN A 4 -6.03 0.51 1.45
N CYS A 5 -5.72 0.93 2.66
CA CYS A 5 -5.11 0.04 3.65
C CYS A 5 -6.15 -0.94 4.19
N LYS A 6 -5.71 -2.13 4.64
CA LYS A 6 -6.53 -3.10 5.36
C LYS A 6 -7.27 -2.53 6.58
N CYS A 7 -6.76 -1.46 7.20
CA CYS A 7 -7.45 -0.77 8.30
C CYS A 7 -8.63 0.12 7.85
N GLY A 8 -8.97 0.12 6.57
CA GLY A 8 -10.08 0.90 5.99
C GLY A 8 -9.73 2.36 5.67
N LYS A 9 -8.54 2.84 6.05
CA LYS A 9 -8.07 4.18 5.66
C LYS A 9 -7.62 4.20 4.20
N LYS A 10 -8.04 5.24 3.47
CA LYS A 10 -7.52 5.57 2.14
C LYS A 10 -6.08 6.06 2.23
N GLY A 11 -5.33 5.93 1.15
CA GLY A 11 -3.96 6.46 1.09
C GLY A 11 -2.93 5.52 1.69
N ALA A 12 -3.03 4.22 1.38
CA ALA A 12 -1.89 3.34 1.58
C ALA A 12 -0.76 3.72 0.59
N GLU A 13 0.46 3.76 1.10
CA GLU A 13 1.66 4.23 0.39
C GLU A 13 2.83 3.26 0.56
N TYR A 14 2.68 2.23 1.40
CA TYR A 14 3.73 1.30 1.78
C TYR A 14 3.30 -0.13 1.49
N ALA A 15 4.24 -0.98 1.10
CA ALA A 15 4.06 -2.42 1.05
C ALA A 15 5.13 -3.10 1.91
N VAL A 16 4.69 -4.03 2.75
CA VAL A 16 5.56 -4.88 3.57
C VAL A 16 5.76 -6.19 2.81
N TYR A 17 7.01 -6.63 2.67
CA TYR A 17 7.35 -7.75 1.78
C TYR A 17 6.58 -9.05 2.08
N GLU A 18 6.42 -9.40 3.36
CA GLU A 18 5.74 -10.64 3.77
C GLU A 18 4.28 -10.72 3.34
N SER A 19 3.57 -9.60 3.30
CA SER A 19 2.13 -9.57 3.02
C SER A 19 1.81 -9.13 1.59
N ALA A 20 2.76 -8.47 0.91
CA ALA A 20 2.59 -7.77 -0.36
C ALA A 20 1.34 -6.85 -0.42
N GLN A 21 0.79 -6.48 0.73
CA GLN A 21 -0.44 -5.70 0.83
C GLN A 21 -0.14 -4.21 1.05
N PRO A 22 -1.02 -3.32 0.54
CA PRO A 22 -0.90 -1.89 0.76
C PRO A 22 -1.23 -1.49 2.21
N HIS A 23 -0.31 -0.76 2.83
CA HIS A 23 -0.36 -0.26 4.21
C HIS A 23 -0.28 1.27 4.23
N CYS A 24 -1.04 1.89 5.13
CA CYS A 24 -0.77 3.27 5.55
C CYS A 24 0.42 3.29 6.52
N LEU A 25 1.00 4.48 6.76
CA LEU A 25 2.16 4.64 7.64
C LEU A 25 1.99 3.94 9.00
N ARG A 26 0.84 4.11 9.65
CA ARG A 26 0.59 3.50 10.98
C ARG A 26 0.57 1.97 10.93
N CYS A 27 -0.10 1.38 9.94
CA CYS A 27 -0.18 -0.08 9.85
C CYS A 27 1.16 -0.68 9.42
N MET A 28 1.95 0.02 8.60
CA MET A 28 3.31 -0.39 8.27
C MET A 28 4.19 -0.41 9.53
N LEU A 29 4.16 0.65 10.36
CA LEU A 29 4.94 0.71 11.59
C LEU A 29 4.57 -0.42 12.56
N VAL A 30 3.29 -0.78 12.67
CA VAL A 30 2.86 -1.92 13.48
C VAL A 30 3.38 -3.24 12.91
N ALA A 31 3.32 -3.41 11.58
CA ALA A 31 3.78 -4.63 10.93
C ALA A 31 5.29 -4.86 11.10
N VAL A 32 6.10 -3.80 11.10
CA VAL A 32 7.56 -3.91 11.28
C VAL A 32 8.02 -3.82 12.73
N ASN A 33 7.11 -3.65 13.69
CA ASN A 33 7.44 -3.59 15.11
C ASN A 33 7.68 -4.99 15.69
N CYS A 34 8.78 -5.62 15.29
CA CYS A 34 9.19 -6.95 15.72
C CYS A 34 10.71 -7.03 15.86
N THR A 35 11.22 -8.16 16.35
CA THR A 35 12.65 -8.37 16.62
C THR A 35 13.50 -8.61 15.37
N ILE A 36 12.86 -8.81 14.21
CA ILE A 36 13.51 -9.07 12.93
C ILE A 36 13.35 -7.87 12.00
N ALA A 37 14.32 -7.66 11.11
CA ALA A 37 14.21 -6.63 10.09
C ALA A 37 13.23 -7.08 9.00
N ILE A 38 12.15 -6.33 8.80
CA ILE A 38 11.17 -6.59 7.74
C ILE A 38 11.35 -5.56 6.62
N PRO A 39 11.62 -5.98 5.37
CA PRO A 39 11.72 -5.06 4.25
C PRO A 39 10.38 -4.38 3.96
N VAL A 40 10.44 -3.05 3.80
CA VAL A 40 9.32 -2.21 3.39
C VAL A 40 9.73 -1.42 2.17
N ARG A 41 8.82 -1.31 1.22
CA ARG A 41 8.97 -0.39 0.08
C ARG A 41 7.81 0.59 0.05
N ARG A 42 8.03 1.71 -0.64
CA ARG A 42 6.92 2.56 -1.08
C ARG A 42 6.24 1.90 -2.28
N LEU A 43 4.94 2.11 -2.38
CA LEU A 43 4.17 1.73 -3.56
C LEU A 43 4.59 2.63 -4.72
N ASP A 44 4.72 2.03 -5.89
CA ASP A 44 4.93 2.77 -7.12
C ASP A 44 3.66 3.55 -7.51
N PRO A 45 3.78 4.63 -8.29
CA PRO A 45 2.63 5.43 -8.72
C PRO A 45 1.50 4.60 -9.33
N TRP A 46 1.82 3.61 -10.17
CA TRP A 46 0.82 2.75 -10.83
C TRP A 46 0.13 1.77 -9.87
N GLU A 47 0.74 1.42 -8.74
CA GLU A 47 0.13 0.56 -7.71
C GLU A 47 -0.81 1.34 -6.78
N MET A 48 -0.61 2.66 -6.72
CA MET A 48 -1.51 3.55 -5.98
C MET A 48 -2.76 3.92 -6.79
N GLU A 49 -2.77 3.63 -8.09
CA GLU A 49 -3.92 3.77 -8.97
C GLU A 49 -4.84 2.55 -8.85
N ARG A 50 -6.13 2.81 -8.70
CA ARG A 50 -7.13 1.73 -8.61
C ARG A 50 -7.39 1.21 -10.04
N PRO A 51 -7.58 -0.10 -10.25
CA PRO A 51 -7.84 -0.67 -11.59
C PRO A 51 -9.12 -0.18 -12.29
N GLU A 52 -10.00 0.54 -11.58
CA GLU A 52 -11.15 1.24 -12.21
C GLU A 52 -10.74 2.54 -12.93
N ASP A 53 -9.62 3.15 -12.55
CA ASP A 53 -9.15 4.42 -13.11
C ASP A 53 -8.45 4.18 -14.48
N THR A 54 -7.83 3.01 -14.71
CA THR A 54 -7.25 2.63 -16.02
C THR A 54 -8.29 2.44 -17.13
N LYS A 55 -9.55 2.14 -16.80
CA LYS A 55 -10.64 2.04 -17.79
C LYS A 55 -11.14 3.41 -18.29
N LYS A 56 -10.82 4.52 -17.60
CA LYS A 56 -11.26 5.87 -18.00
C LYS A 56 -10.23 6.68 -18.79
N ALA A 57 -8.98 6.23 -18.85
CA ALA A 57 -7.92 6.93 -19.59
C ALA A 57 -7.73 6.43 -21.03
N ALA A 58 -8.51 5.43 -21.47
CA ALA A 58 -8.40 4.79 -22.78
C ALA A 58 -9.53 5.20 -23.76
N HIS A 59 -10.10 6.39 -23.61
CA HIS A 59 -11.21 6.84 -24.45
C HIS A 59 -11.01 8.24 -25.04
#